data_AF-A0A1G2TR29-F1
#
_entry.id   AF-A0A1G2TR29-F1
#
_cell.length_a   1.000
_cell.length_b   1.000
_cell.length_c   1.000
_cell.angle_alpha   90.00
_cell.angle_beta   90.00
_cell.angle_gamma   90.00
#
_symmetry.space_group_name_H-M   'P 1'
#
loop_
_entity.id
_entity.type
_entity.pdbx_description
1 polymer ?
#
loop_
_entity_poly.entity_id
_entity_poly.type
_entity_poly.pdbx_seq_one_letter_code
_entity_poly.pdbx_strand_id
1 'polypeptide(L)'
;MKTEKSKTNKGLIGLVIIALIVGGYFYFKTSGEQATTASFQDNGQKLSEDIINCEFDVVSSFDYKNQKDALSEENRKVYYETSDSKTPNLITFAGLSTKEPKIKGNDGDSPVIMLKNDAESVVLVEQNAFGDMFTYTIFKQEKVAVWHKAYKLVATPYALLSMGYCY
;
A
#
# COMPACT_ATOMS: atom_id res chain seq x y z
N MET A 1 15.71 -72.71 2.78
CA MET A 1 15.38 -71.26 2.79
C MET A 1 15.07 -70.83 1.36
N LYS A 2 13.80 -70.59 1.02
CA LYS A 2 13.41 -70.01 -0.27
C LYS A 2 13.10 -68.53 -0.04
N THR A 3 13.89 -67.66 -0.64
CA THR A 3 13.72 -66.21 -0.61
C THR A 3 12.58 -65.82 -1.55
N GLU A 4 11.53 -65.22 -1.02
CA GLU A 4 10.37 -64.76 -1.77
C GLU A 4 10.69 -63.44 -2.47
N LYS A 5 10.71 -63.45 -3.81
CA LYS A 5 10.92 -62.25 -4.62
C LYS A 5 9.66 -61.37 -4.57
N SER A 6 9.76 -60.24 -3.89
CA SER A 6 8.77 -59.16 -3.92
C SER A 6 8.52 -58.72 -5.38
N LYS A 7 7.29 -58.94 -5.87
CA LYS A 7 6.82 -58.40 -7.15
C LYS A 7 6.52 -56.93 -6.97
N THR A 8 7.48 -56.07 -7.29
CA THR A 8 7.29 -54.63 -7.35
C THR A 8 6.24 -54.31 -8.42
N ASN A 9 5.05 -53.93 -7.98
CA ASN A 9 3.94 -53.54 -8.86
C ASN A 9 4.24 -52.17 -9.50
N LYS A 10 4.92 -52.20 -10.66
CA LYS A 10 5.31 -51.02 -11.45
C LYS A 10 4.13 -50.09 -11.76
N GLY A 11 2.91 -50.62 -11.83
CA GLY A 11 1.69 -49.83 -12.02
C GLY A 11 1.32 -48.94 -10.82
N LEU A 12 1.61 -49.39 -9.58
CA LEU A 12 1.36 -48.61 -8.37
C LEU A 12 2.31 -47.42 -8.26
N ILE A 13 3.57 -47.61 -8.64
CA ILE A 13 4.59 -46.55 -8.67
C ILE A 13 4.22 -45.46 -9.68
N GLY A 14 3.72 -45.86 -10.86
CA GLY A 14 3.23 -44.91 -11.87
C GLY A 14 2.08 -44.04 -11.37
N LEU A 15 1.11 -44.63 -10.66
CA LEU A 15 -0.03 -43.90 -10.09
C LEU A 15 0.40 -42.90 -9.01
N VAL A 16 1.36 -43.26 -8.16
CA VAL A 16 1.88 -42.35 -7.11
C VAL A 16 2.59 -41.15 -7.74
N ILE A 17 3.36 -41.36 -8.81
CA ILE A 17 4.03 -40.26 -9.53
C ILE A 17 3.01 -39.32 -10.18
N ILE A 18 1.97 -39.86 -10.82
CA ILE A 18 0.90 -39.05 -11.42
C ILE A 18 0.16 -38.25 -10.34
N ALA A 19 -0.15 -38.87 -9.19
CA ALA A 19 -0.80 -38.18 -8.08
C ALA A 19 0.06 -37.05 -7.51
N LEU A 20 1.38 -37.21 -7.44
CA LEU A 20 2.31 -36.16 -7.00
C LEU A 20 2.40 -35.01 -8.01
N ILE A 21 2.42 -35.31 -9.31
CA ILE A 21 2.46 -34.28 -10.36
C ILE A 21 1.15 -33.48 -10.38
N VAL A 22 0.00 -34.17 -10.33
CA VAL A 22 -1.32 -33.52 -10.32
C VAL A 22 -1.52 -32.73 -9.02
N GLY A 23 -1.21 -33.33 -7.87
CA GLY A 23 -1.29 -32.66 -6.57
C GLY A 23 -0.38 -31.44 -6.48
N GLY A 24 0.86 -31.54 -6.98
CA GLY A 24 1.79 -30.42 -7.06
C GLY A 24 1.28 -29.31 -7.98
N TYR A 25 0.77 -29.65 -9.17
CA TYR A 25 0.21 -28.67 -10.10
C TYR A 25 -0.97 -27.90 -9.51
N PHE A 26 -1.87 -28.57 -8.80
CA PHE A 26 -2.98 -27.89 -8.11
C PHE A 26 -2.50 -27.08 -6.91
N TYR A 27 -1.54 -27.57 -6.13
CA TYR A 27 -0.97 -26.85 -4.99
C TYR A 27 -0.32 -25.52 -5.40
N PHE A 28 0.47 -25.51 -6.49
CA PHE A 28 1.11 -24.29 -7.02
C PHE A 28 0.14 -23.35 -7.74
N LYS A 29 -1.01 -23.84 -8.24
CA LYS A 29 -2.02 -22.98 -8.89
C LYS A 29 -2.89 -22.22 -7.88
N THR A 30 -2.99 -22.70 -6.63
CA THR A 30 -3.73 -22.04 -5.54
C THR A 30 -2.96 -20.97 -4.79
N SER A 31 -1.65 -20.83 -4.99
CA SER A 31 -0.90 -19.63 -4.56
C SER A 31 -1.12 -18.48 -5.53
N GLY A 32 -2.39 -18.13 -5.75
CA GLY A 32 -2.75 -16.90 -6.43
C GLY A 32 -2.32 -15.72 -5.56
N GLU A 33 -1.49 -14.85 -6.11
CA GLU A 33 -1.31 -13.51 -5.57
C GLU A 33 -2.72 -12.91 -5.38
N GLN A 34 -3.11 -12.68 -4.12
CA GLN A 34 -4.25 -11.83 -3.84
C GLN A 34 -3.84 -10.41 -4.23
N ALA A 35 -4.05 -10.07 -5.50
CA ALA A 35 -4.09 -8.69 -5.91
C ALA A 35 -5.32 -8.06 -5.26
N THR A 36 -5.14 -7.33 -4.16
CA THR A 36 -6.16 -6.43 -3.64
C THR A 36 -6.44 -5.39 -4.71
N THR A 37 -7.54 -5.58 -5.43
CA THR A 37 -7.95 -4.67 -6.50
C THR A 37 -8.87 -3.63 -5.86
N ALA A 38 -8.34 -2.45 -5.56
CA ALA A 38 -9.17 -1.32 -5.15
C ALA A 38 -9.99 -0.86 -6.37
N SER A 39 -11.32 -0.83 -6.24
CA SER A 39 -12.23 -0.37 -7.29
C SER A 39 -12.86 0.94 -6.86
N PHE A 40 -12.51 2.02 -7.54
CA PHE A 40 -13.06 3.36 -7.29
C PHE A 40 -14.19 3.65 -8.29
N GLN A 41 -15.35 4.14 -7.82
CA GLN A 41 -16.45 4.51 -8.70
C GLN A 41 -16.20 5.88 -9.35
N ASP A 42 -15.92 5.91 -10.65
CA ASP A 42 -15.82 7.16 -11.41
C ASP A 42 -17.21 7.64 -11.87
N ASN A 43 -17.65 8.77 -11.32
CA ASN A 43 -18.92 9.42 -11.67
C ASN A 43 -18.78 10.49 -12.78
N GLY A 44 -17.64 10.59 -13.47
CA GLY A 44 -17.43 11.51 -14.60
C GLY A 44 -17.31 13.01 -14.25
N GLN A 45 -17.45 13.40 -12.98
CA GLN A 45 -17.28 14.79 -12.53
C GLN A 45 -15.80 15.19 -12.42
N LYS A 46 -15.39 16.32 -13.00
CA LYS A 46 -14.03 16.85 -12.78
C LYS A 46 -13.85 17.29 -11.33
N LEU A 47 -12.67 17.09 -10.75
CA LEU A 47 -12.35 17.61 -9.43
C LEU A 47 -12.49 19.14 -9.41
N SER A 48 -13.13 19.67 -8.37
CA SER A 48 -13.24 21.13 -8.22
C SER A 48 -11.86 21.71 -7.87
N GLU A 49 -11.59 22.93 -8.35
CA GLU A 49 -10.33 23.62 -8.05
C GLU A 49 -10.32 24.30 -6.67
N ASP A 50 -11.49 24.42 -6.04
CA ASP A 50 -11.63 25.11 -4.75
C ASP A 50 -11.62 24.13 -3.56
N ILE A 51 -12.27 22.98 -3.72
CA ILE A 51 -12.38 21.92 -2.71
C ILE A 51 -12.25 20.55 -3.41
N ILE A 52 -11.38 19.70 -2.88
CA ILE A 52 -11.21 18.30 -3.29
C ILE A 52 -11.30 17.43 -2.04
N ASN A 53 -12.20 16.45 -2.04
CA ASN A 53 -12.26 15.44 -0.99
C ASN A 53 -11.56 14.18 -1.48
N CYS A 54 -10.77 13.52 -0.64
CA CYS A 54 -10.14 12.26 -0.97
C CYS A 54 -10.34 11.24 0.15
N GLU A 55 -10.78 10.04 -0.21
CA GLU A 55 -10.96 8.89 0.66
C GLU A 55 -9.81 7.91 0.46
N PHE A 56 -9.03 7.69 1.52
CA PHE A 56 -7.85 6.83 1.50
C PHE A 56 -8.13 5.49 2.17
N ASP A 57 -8.23 4.46 1.33
CA ASP A 57 -8.63 3.11 1.73
C ASP A 57 -7.44 2.19 1.90
N VAL A 58 -6.42 2.35 1.05
CA VAL A 58 -5.26 1.45 1.04
C VAL A 58 -4.13 2.10 1.80
N VAL A 59 -3.60 1.46 2.84
CA VAL A 59 -2.41 1.92 3.56
C VAL A 59 -1.36 0.83 3.56
N SER A 60 -0.16 1.18 3.09
CA SER A 60 1.04 0.37 3.19
C SER A 60 1.96 0.94 4.27
N SER A 61 2.43 0.08 5.16
CA SER A 61 3.42 0.41 6.18
C SER A 61 4.76 -0.23 5.85
N PHE A 62 5.84 0.48 6.15
CA PHE A 62 7.20 0.03 5.94
C PHE A 62 8.00 0.22 7.24
N ASP A 63 8.52 -0.87 7.78
CA ASP A 63 9.28 -0.89 9.03
C ASP A 63 10.68 -1.46 8.82
N TYR A 64 11.68 -0.69 9.20
CA TYR A 64 13.07 -1.13 9.20
C TYR A 64 13.42 -1.79 10.54
N LYS A 65 13.79 -3.08 10.51
CA LYS A 65 14.31 -3.77 11.70
C LYS A 65 15.75 -4.21 11.48
N ASN A 66 16.57 -3.93 12.49
CA ASN A 66 17.89 -4.54 12.63
C ASN A 66 17.88 -5.37 13.93
N GLN A 67 17.73 -6.69 13.82
CA GLN A 67 17.67 -7.56 14.99
C GLN A 67 19.06 -8.03 15.42
N LYS A 68 19.39 -7.75 16.68
CA LYS A 68 20.50 -8.26 17.50
C LYS A 68 21.91 -7.72 17.25
N ASP A 69 22.27 -7.25 16.05
CA ASP A 69 23.59 -6.66 15.82
C ASP A 69 23.52 -5.43 14.91
N ALA A 70 23.60 -4.24 15.52
CA ALA A 70 23.46 -2.96 14.84
C ALA A 70 24.48 -2.76 13.70
N LEU A 71 25.58 -3.52 13.71
CA LEU A 71 26.70 -3.39 12.79
C LEU A 71 26.72 -4.44 11.67
N SER A 72 25.90 -5.50 11.73
CA SER A 72 25.84 -6.51 10.67
C SER A 72 24.84 -6.11 9.58
N GLU A 73 25.33 -5.95 8.35
CA GLU A 73 24.49 -5.64 7.19
C GLU A 73 23.49 -6.76 6.86
N GLU A 74 23.82 -8.00 7.20
CA GLU A 74 23.00 -9.18 6.94
C GLU A 74 21.71 -9.23 7.80
N ASN A 75 21.68 -8.47 8.90
CA ASN A 75 20.54 -8.40 9.82
C ASN A 75 19.58 -7.24 9.52
N ARG A 76 19.89 -6.41 8.51
CA ARG A 76 19.07 -5.27 8.09
C ARG A 76 17.93 -5.76 7.19
N LYS A 77 16.67 -5.65 7.64
CA LYS A 77 15.50 -6.04 6.85
C LYS A 77 14.43 -4.95 6.87
N VAL A 78 13.80 -4.75 5.71
CA VAL A 78 12.58 -3.94 5.59
C VAL A 78 11.39 -4.88 5.52
N TYR A 79 10.43 -4.65 6.40
CA TYR A 79 9.14 -5.34 6.43
C TYR A 79 8.10 -4.40 5.83
N TYR A 80 7.20 -4.93 5.01
CA TYR A 80 6.09 -4.18 4.48
C TYR A 80 4.79 -4.95 4.69
N GLU A 81 3.72 -4.20 4.92
CA GLU A 81 2.36 -4.72 5.02
C GLU A 81 1.42 -3.72 4.35
N THR A 82 0.48 -4.23 3.54
CA THR A 82 -0.55 -3.43 2.90
C THR A 82 -1.91 -3.93 3.37
N SER A 83 -2.75 -3.00 3.80
CA SER A 83 -4.10 -3.31 4.27
C SER A 83 -5.11 -2.33 3.70
N ASP A 84 -6.29 -2.86 3.37
CA ASP A 84 -7.47 -2.06 3.06
C ASP A 84 -8.20 -1.73 4.36
N SER A 85 -8.41 -0.44 4.63
CA SER A 85 -9.16 0.04 5.77
C SER A 85 -10.67 -0.15 5.54
N LYS A 86 -11.39 -0.62 6.55
CA LYS A 86 -12.87 -0.67 6.53
C LYS A 86 -13.52 0.70 6.67
N THR A 87 -12.75 1.70 7.10
CA THR A 87 -13.17 3.07 7.33
C THR A 87 -12.16 3.97 6.62
N PRO A 88 -12.50 4.50 5.43
CA PRO A 88 -11.61 5.37 4.67
C PRO A 88 -11.13 6.54 5.53
N ASN A 89 -9.86 6.92 5.40
CA ASN A 89 -9.43 8.22 5.93
C ASN A 89 -9.87 9.30 4.94
N LEU A 90 -10.85 10.11 5.32
CA LEU A 90 -11.31 11.25 4.52
C LEU A 90 -10.41 12.47 4.79
N ILE A 91 -9.83 13.03 3.73
CA ILE A 91 -9.06 14.28 3.77
C ILE A 91 -9.69 15.26 2.79
N THR A 92 -10.02 16.46 3.27
CA THR A 92 -10.56 17.53 2.43
C THR A 92 -9.49 18.59 2.21
N PHE A 93 -9.07 18.77 0.97
CA PHE A 93 -8.21 19.86 0.53
C PHE A 93 -9.07 21.05 0.11
N ALA A 94 -8.67 22.26 0.50
CA ALA A 94 -9.40 23.48 0.17
C ALA A 94 -8.45 24.63 -0.15
N GLY A 95 -8.93 25.59 -0.94
CA GLY A 95 -8.16 26.77 -1.32
C GLY A 95 -7.00 26.43 -2.26
N LEU A 96 -7.13 25.40 -3.10
CA LEU A 96 -6.08 25.03 -4.06
C LEU A 96 -5.94 26.04 -5.20
N SER A 97 -7.01 26.76 -5.50
CA SER A 97 -7.05 27.93 -6.40
C SER A 97 -6.52 29.21 -5.75
N THR A 98 -6.39 29.23 -4.42
CA THR A 98 -5.93 30.40 -3.66
C THR A 98 -4.45 30.26 -3.30
N LYS A 99 -3.83 31.35 -2.83
CA LYS A 99 -2.45 31.31 -2.32
C LYS A 99 -2.35 30.73 -0.90
N GLU A 100 -3.44 30.18 -0.36
CA GLU A 100 -3.54 29.69 1.02
C GLU A 100 -4.22 28.31 1.06
N PRO A 101 -3.60 27.28 0.47
CA PRO A 101 -4.15 25.95 0.49
C PRO A 101 -4.09 25.36 1.91
N LYS A 102 -5.11 24.58 2.23
CA LYS A 102 -5.27 23.99 3.56
C LYS A 102 -5.95 22.62 3.49
N ILE A 103 -5.68 21.78 4.48
CA ILE A 103 -6.46 20.57 4.78
C ILE A 103 -7.48 20.94 5.84
N LYS A 104 -8.76 20.61 5.61
CA LYS A 104 -9.79 20.78 6.63
C LYS A 104 -9.74 19.60 7.60
N GLY A 105 -9.63 19.90 8.88
CA GLY A 105 -9.69 18.93 9.97
C GLY A 105 -10.84 19.23 10.94
N ASN A 106 -11.22 18.23 11.72
CA ASN A 106 -12.23 18.40 12.78
C ASN A 106 -11.79 19.40 13.87
N ASP A 107 -10.47 19.48 14.12
CA ASP A 107 -9.87 20.37 15.12
C ASP A 107 -9.36 21.69 14.50
N GLY A 108 -9.82 22.02 13.29
CA GLY A 108 -9.43 23.22 12.55
C GLY A 108 -8.70 22.91 11.25
N ASP A 109 -8.44 23.96 10.48
CA ASP A 109 -7.75 23.85 9.19
C ASP A 109 -6.23 23.82 9.38
N SER A 110 -5.56 22.87 8.74
CA SER A 110 -4.11 22.74 8.71
C SER A 110 -3.55 23.38 7.43
N PRO A 111 -2.69 24.41 7.52
CA PRO A 111 -2.10 25.02 6.33
C PRO A 111 -1.17 24.02 5.63
N VAL A 112 -1.17 24.03 4.31
CA VAL A 112 -0.26 23.21 3.51
C VAL A 112 0.56 24.07 2.57
N ILE A 113 1.74 23.58 2.21
CA ILE A 113 2.62 24.20 1.23
C ILE A 113 2.33 23.55 -0.12
N MET A 114 1.89 24.33 -1.09
CA MET A 114 1.73 23.86 -2.47
C MET A 114 3.07 23.92 -3.20
N LEU A 115 3.58 22.76 -3.58
CA LEU A 115 4.80 22.63 -4.37
C LEU A 115 4.51 22.66 -5.88
N LYS A 116 3.35 22.12 -6.28
CA LYS A 116 2.94 21.99 -7.67
C LYS A 116 1.41 22.06 -7.78
N ASN A 117 0.90 22.75 -8.79
CA ASN A 117 -0.50 22.71 -9.20
C ASN A 117 -0.58 23.01 -10.70
N ASP A 118 -0.76 21.97 -11.51
CA ASP A 118 -0.92 22.07 -12.95
C ASP A 118 -2.19 21.32 -13.41
N ALA A 119 -2.38 21.19 -14.73
CA ALA A 119 -3.57 20.53 -15.29
C ALA A 119 -3.65 19.03 -14.95
N GLU A 120 -2.53 18.40 -14.63
CA GLU A 120 -2.45 16.96 -14.38
C GLU A 120 -2.48 16.63 -12.89
N SER A 121 -1.88 17.48 -12.07
CA SER A 121 -1.54 17.11 -10.69
C SER A 121 -1.46 18.30 -9.72
N VAL A 122 -1.68 18.00 -8.44
CA VAL A 122 -1.38 18.87 -7.31
C VAL A 122 -0.41 18.15 -6.37
N VAL A 123 0.65 18.82 -5.92
CA VAL A 123 1.58 18.31 -4.91
C VAL A 123 1.59 19.27 -3.72
N LEU A 124 1.30 18.74 -2.54
CA LEU A 124 1.17 19.48 -1.29
C LEU A 124 2.07 18.86 -0.22
N VAL A 125 2.57 19.69 0.69
CA VAL A 125 3.28 19.26 1.90
C VAL A 125 2.61 19.86 3.12
N GLU A 126 2.29 19.01 4.08
CA GLU A 126 1.83 19.42 5.41
C GLU A 126 2.92 19.08 6.42
N GLN A 127 3.17 19.99 7.37
CA GLN A 127 3.96 19.70 8.56
C GLN A 127 3.05 19.76 9.77
N ASN A 128 2.89 18.63 10.49
CA ASN A 128 2.07 18.62 11.68
C ASN A 128 2.81 19.26 12.88
N ALA A 129 2.11 19.43 14.00
CA ALA A 129 2.66 20.02 15.22
C ALA A 129 3.84 19.24 15.84
N PHE A 130 4.00 17.96 15.48
CA PHE A 130 5.10 17.10 15.94
C PHE A 130 6.32 17.16 15.01
N GLY A 131 6.25 17.93 13.92
CA GLY A 131 7.30 18.05 12.92
C GLY A 131 7.28 16.94 11.87
N ASP A 132 6.30 16.04 11.89
CA ASP A 132 6.13 15.04 10.84
C ASP A 132 5.72 15.74 9.55
N MET A 133 6.32 15.31 8.43
CA MET A 133 5.94 15.80 7.12
C MET A 133 5.07 14.77 6.40
N PHE A 134 3.95 15.25 5.88
CA PHE A 134 3.09 14.52 4.97
C PHE A 134 3.23 15.14 3.58
N THR A 135 3.41 14.30 2.57
CA THR A 135 3.36 14.74 1.17
C THR A 135 2.13 14.15 0.52
N TYR A 136 1.33 14.98 -0.12
CA TYR A 136 0.14 14.58 -0.86
C TYR A 136 0.37 14.84 -2.33
N THR A 137 0.00 13.88 -3.18
CA THR A 137 -0.07 14.07 -4.63
C THR A 137 -1.46 13.69 -5.10
N ILE A 138 -2.15 14.62 -5.74
CA ILE A 138 -3.49 14.43 -6.31
C ILE A 138 -3.33 14.40 -7.83
N PHE A 139 -3.70 13.29 -8.45
CA PHE A 139 -3.75 13.11 -9.90
C PHE A 139 -5.16 13.48 -10.38
N LYS A 140 -5.29 14.63 -11.03
CA LYS A 140 -6.59 15.27 -11.30
C LYS A 140 -7.45 14.50 -12.31
N GLN A 141 -6.81 13.85 -13.29
CA GLN A 141 -7.51 13.14 -14.36
C GLN A 141 -8.04 11.79 -13.87
N GLU A 142 -7.20 11.05 -13.16
CA GLU A 142 -7.49 9.74 -12.58
C GLU A 142 -8.35 9.84 -11.32
N LYS A 143 -8.41 11.04 -10.71
CA LYS A 143 -9.07 11.29 -9.43
C LYS A 143 -8.53 10.39 -8.33
N VAL A 144 -7.24 10.16 -8.36
CA VAL A 144 -6.52 9.38 -7.36
C VAL A 144 -5.63 10.32 -6.58
N ALA A 145 -5.53 10.13 -5.28
CA ALA A 145 -4.50 10.75 -4.49
C ALA A 145 -3.63 9.70 -3.81
N VAL A 146 -2.39 10.09 -3.57
CA VAL A 146 -1.47 9.38 -2.69
C VAL A 146 -1.01 10.32 -1.61
N TRP A 147 -0.83 9.78 -0.40
CA TRP A 147 -0.09 10.48 0.64
C TRP A 147 1.01 9.61 1.20
N HIS A 148 2.09 10.27 1.60
CA HIS A 148 3.25 9.63 2.18
C HIS A 148 3.62 10.35 3.47
N LYS A 149 3.92 9.57 4.51
CA LYS A 149 4.44 10.05 5.78
C LYS A 149 5.67 9.21 6.13
N ALA A 150 6.79 9.85 6.44
CA ALA A 150 7.97 9.16 6.96
C ALA A 150 8.49 9.86 8.21
N TYR A 151 8.89 9.08 9.20
CA TYR A 151 9.44 9.58 10.46
C TYR A 151 10.37 8.54 11.09
N LYS A 152 11.16 8.97 12.08
CA LYS A 152 12.03 8.08 12.85
C LYS A 152 11.37 7.76 14.18
N LEU A 153 10.97 6.50 14.38
CA LEU A 153 10.45 6.04 15.66
C LEU A 153 11.63 5.60 16.54
N VAL A 154 12.06 6.49 17.44
CA VAL A 154 13.21 6.30 18.35
C VAL A 154 14.53 6.04 17.60
N ALA A 155 14.74 4.83 17.10
CA ALA A 155 15.95 4.38 16.42
C ALA A 155 15.68 3.79 15.02
N THR A 156 14.42 3.53 14.66
CA THR A 156 14.08 2.87 13.39
C THR A 156 13.33 3.83 12.46
N PRO A 157 13.74 3.93 11.18
CA PRO A 157 12.93 4.57 10.15
C PRO A 157 11.61 3.83 9.96
N TYR A 158 10.53 4.59 9.85
CA TYR A 158 9.19 4.09 9.57
C TYR A 158 8.53 4.97 8.51
N ALA A 159 7.79 4.34 7.59
CA ALA A 159 7.05 5.06 6.56
C ALA A 159 5.65 4.48 6.35
N LEU A 160 4.73 5.36 5.98
CA LEU A 160 3.38 5.05 5.53
C LEU A 160 3.21 5.62 4.13
N LEU A 161 2.59 4.82 3.27
CA LEU A 161 2.11 5.24 1.97
C LEU A 161 0.64 4.85 1.86
N SER A 162 -0.19 5.74 1.37
CA SER A 162 -1.59 5.44 1.14
C SER A 162 -2.03 5.93 -0.23
N MET A 163 -3.03 5.25 -0.78
CA MET A 163 -3.67 5.59 -2.04
C MET A 163 -5.19 5.60 -1.84
N GLY A 164 -5.84 6.57 -2.48
CA GLY A 164 -7.26 6.82 -2.33
C GLY A 164 -7.86 7.48 -3.57
N TYR A 165 -9.18 7.62 -3.58
CA TYR A 165 -9.93 8.28 -4.64
C TYR A 165 -10.44 9.65 -4.20
N CYS A 166 -10.59 10.57 -5.15
CA CYS A 166 -11.00 11.94 -4.91
C CYS A 166 -12.26 12.33 -5.67
N TYR A 167 -13.04 13.27 -5.12
CA TYR A 167 -14.25 13.81 -5.72
C TYR A 167 -14.50 15.28 -5.33
#